data_AF-A0A1J1J4X6-F1
#
_entry.id   AF-A0A1J1J4X6-F1
#
_cell.length_a   1.000
_cell.length_b   1.000
_cell.length_c   1.000
_cell.angle_alpha   90.00
_cell.angle_beta   90.00
_cell.angle_gamma   90.00
#
_symmetry.space_group_name_H-M   'P 1'
#
loop_
_entity.id
_entity.type
_entity.pdbx_description
1 polymer ?
#
loop_
_entity_poly.entity_id
_entity_poly.type
_entity_poly.pdbx_seq_one_letter_code
_entity_poly.pdbx_strand_id
1 'polypeptide(L)'
;MIRLHKFLCCLKLEIGGYLIGWINLFASLLAFHYTLVELGDKFFQLIFSLTGVIFYGVVSFSLLNGVKKRLHILVQPYKIFCILTFIVIFITTTAVVVKVSLYGWKIIEVYHILEVVLGTIINIYTLIVVDSLHKKFRDEKFHRGGFIRTI
;
A
#
# COMPACT_ATOMS: atom_id res chain seq x y z
N MET A 1 8.97 9.59 -25.29
CA MET A 1 8.40 8.75 -24.22
C MET A 1 9.54 8.25 -23.34
N ILE A 2 9.82 8.94 -22.22
CA ILE A 2 10.92 8.56 -21.31
C ILE A 2 10.60 7.16 -20.77
N ARG A 3 11.45 6.17 -21.08
CA ARG A 3 11.31 4.83 -20.50
C ARG A 3 11.46 4.98 -18.99
N LEU A 4 10.34 4.87 -18.28
CA LEU A 4 10.25 4.82 -16.81
C LEU A 4 11.22 3.79 -16.20
N HIS A 5 11.71 2.84 -17.02
CA HIS A 5 12.76 1.89 -16.73
C HIS A 5 14.04 2.52 -16.13
N LYS A 6 14.36 3.79 -16.45
CA LYS A 6 15.56 4.46 -15.92
C LYS A 6 15.33 5.20 -14.58
N PHE A 7 14.10 5.45 -14.14
CA PHE A 7 13.85 6.27 -12.94
C PHE A 7 13.95 5.48 -11.62
N LEU A 8 13.79 4.16 -11.66
CA LEU A 8 13.88 3.27 -10.48
C LEU A 8 15.30 2.71 -10.24
N CYS A 9 16.33 3.31 -10.84
CA CYS A 9 17.64 2.68 -11.03
C CYS A 9 18.62 2.74 -9.83
N CYS A 10 18.27 3.32 -8.68
CA CYS A 10 19.19 3.35 -7.52
C CYS A 10 18.90 2.31 -6.43
N LEU A 11 17.70 1.72 -6.38
CA LEU A 11 17.38 0.64 -5.44
C LEU A 11 16.89 -0.58 -6.21
N LYS A 12 17.41 -1.77 -5.89
CA LYS A 12 16.84 -3.01 -6.43
C LYS A 12 15.34 -3.02 -6.08
N LEU A 13 14.48 -3.09 -7.09
CA LEU A 13 13.02 -3.06 -6.97
C LEU A 13 12.48 -4.03 -5.88
N GLU A 14 13.16 -5.17 -5.74
CA GLU A 14 12.89 -6.19 -4.72
C GLU A 14 13.10 -5.64 -3.29
N ILE A 15 14.17 -4.87 -3.06
CA ILE A 15 14.42 -4.19 -1.78
C ILE A 15 13.30 -3.20 -1.48
N GLY A 16 12.85 -2.44 -2.49
CA GLY A 16 11.70 -1.55 -2.35
C GLY A 16 10.42 -2.29 -1.94
N GLY A 17 10.14 -3.42 -2.59
CA GLY A 17 9.00 -4.28 -2.23
C GLY A 17 9.10 -4.86 -0.82
N TYR A 18 10.30 -5.27 -0.39
CA TYR A 18 10.54 -5.74 0.97
C TYR A 18 10.35 -4.64 2.00
N LEU A 19 10.92 -3.45 1.77
CA LEU A 19 10.77 -2.30 2.67
C LEU A 19 9.30 -1.93 2.85
N ILE A 20 8.56 -1.82 1.75
CA ILE A 20 7.11 -1.54 1.77
C ILE A 20 6.36 -2.60 2.58
N GLY A 21 6.61 -3.89 2.30
CA GLY A 21 5.94 -4.98 2.99
C GLY A 21 6.22 -5.01 4.49
N TRP A 22 7.48 -4.77 4.90
CA TRP A 22 7.87 -4.73 6.30
C TRP A 22 7.33 -3.50 7.02
N ILE A 23 7.44 -2.31 6.43
CA ILE A 23 6.92 -1.08 7.03
C ILE A 23 5.43 -1.21 7.30
N ASN A 24 4.64 -1.71 6.35
CA ASN A 24 3.21 -1.91 6.57
C ASN A 24 2.90 -3.00 7.60
N LEU A 25 3.69 -4.07 7.65
CA LEU A 25 3.51 -5.11 8.66
C LEU A 25 3.80 -4.56 10.07
N PHE A 26 4.89 -3.81 10.26
CA PHE A 26 5.18 -3.13 11.52
C PHE A 26 4.12 -2.09 11.88
N ALA A 27 3.66 -1.28 10.91
CA ALA A 27 2.60 -0.32 11.13
C ALA A 27 1.29 -0.99 11.59
N SER A 28 0.94 -2.15 11.01
CA SER A 28 -0.23 -2.92 11.43
C SER A 28 -0.10 -3.45 12.87
N LEU A 29 1.09 -3.89 13.27
CA LEU A 29 1.36 -4.34 14.64
C LEU A 29 1.33 -3.19 15.65
N LEU A 30 1.88 -2.02 15.29
CA LEU A 30 1.80 -0.82 16.13
C LEU A 30 0.34 -0.35 16.28
N ALA A 31 -0.40 -0.27 15.18
CA ALA A 31 -1.83 0.08 15.20
C ALA A 31 -2.63 -0.89 16.09
N PHE A 32 -2.32 -2.18 16.03
CA PHE A 32 -2.91 -3.19 16.90
C PHE A 32 -2.60 -2.96 18.37
N HIS A 33 -1.34 -2.67 18.70
CA HIS A 33 -0.93 -2.38 20.08
C HIS A 33 -1.68 -1.15 20.64
N TYR A 34 -1.73 -0.05 19.88
CA TYR A 34 -2.48 1.15 20.28
C TYR A 34 -3.98 0.88 20.46
N THR A 35 -4.57 0.13 19.54
CA THR A 35 -5.97 -0.30 19.59
C THR A 35 -6.28 -1.05 20.89
N LEU A 36 -5.41 -1.97 21.32
CA LEU A 36 -5.59 -2.71 22.57
C LEU A 36 -5.47 -1.84 23.82
N VAL A 37 -4.62 -0.81 23.78
CA VAL A 37 -4.36 0.08 24.92
C VAL A 37 -5.47 1.12 25.10
N GLU A 38 -6.03 1.67 24.02
CA GLU A 38 -7.04 2.74 24.08
C GLU A 38 -8.48 2.25 24.20
N LEU A 39 -8.82 1.06 23.70
CA LEU A 39 -10.22 0.64 23.52
C LEU A 39 -10.76 -0.25 24.64
N GLY A 40 -10.26 -0.09 25.87
CA GLY A 40 -10.50 -0.94 27.05
C GLY A 40 -11.93 -1.43 27.31
N ASP A 41 -12.98 -0.83 26.72
CA ASP A 41 -14.37 -1.29 26.85
C ASP A 41 -15.23 -1.25 25.55
N LYS A 42 -14.67 -0.98 24.36
CA LYS A 42 -15.46 -0.81 23.13
C LYS A 42 -15.37 -2.01 22.20
N PHE A 43 -16.10 -3.07 22.53
CA PHE A 43 -16.12 -4.36 21.80
C PHE A 43 -16.24 -4.23 20.27
N PHE A 44 -17.17 -3.41 19.76
CA PHE A 44 -17.36 -3.24 18.31
C PHE A 44 -16.19 -2.51 17.63
N GLN A 45 -15.60 -1.51 18.29
CA GLN A 45 -14.44 -0.80 17.75
C GLN A 45 -13.19 -1.67 17.78
N LEU A 46 -13.06 -2.53 18.80
CA LEU A 46 -12.00 -3.52 18.89
C LEU A 46 -12.10 -4.58 17.77
N ILE A 47 -13.29 -5.07 17.44
CA ILE A 47 -13.48 -6.04 16.34
C ILE A 47 -13.14 -5.41 14.98
N PHE A 48 -13.62 -4.18 14.73
CA PHE A 48 -13.40 -3.50 13.46
C PHE A 48 -11.90 -3.22 13.23
N SER A 49 -11.21 -2.74 14.26
CA SER A 49 -9.77 -2.50 14.23
C SER A 49 -8.96 -3.80 14.11
N LEU A 50 -9.33 -4.87 14.83
CA LEU A 50 -8.73 -6.20 14.69
C LEU A 50 -8.82 -6.72 13.26
N THR A 51 -10.00 -6.61 12.66
CA THR A 51 -10.25 -7.07 11.29
C THR A 51 -9.40 -6.26 10.31
N GLY A 52 -9.30 -4.94 10.53
CA GLY A 52 -8.40 -4.07 9.79
C GLY A 52 -6.94 -4.54 9.90
N VAL A 53 -6.39 -4.65 11.11
CA VAL A 53 -5.01 -5.09 11.35
C VAL A 53 -4.71 -6.42 10.65
N ILE A 54 -5.58 -7.42 10.84
CA ILE A 54 -5.38 -8.76 10.26
C ILE A 54 -5.37 -8.66 8.73
N PHE A 55 -6.32 -7.93 8.13
CA PHE A 55 -6.38 -7.76 6.69
C PHE A 55 -5.12 -7.08 6.14
N TYR A 56 -4.66 -6.00 6.77
CA TYR A 56 -3.42 -5.31 6.40
C TYR A 56 -2.19 -6.21 6.53
N GLY A 57 -2.12 -7.01 7.61
CA GLY A 57 -1.04 -7.96 7.84
C GLY A 57 -1.00 -9.05 6.78
N VAL A 58 -2.15 -9.65 6.43
CA VAL A 58 -2.26 -10.70 5.40
C VAL A 58 -1.81 -10.18 4.04
N VAL A 59 -2.29 -8.99 3.64
CA VAL A 59 -1.96 -8.41 2.34
C VAL A 59 -0.47 -8.05 2.27
N SER A 60 0.11 -7.50 3.35
CA SER A 60 1.54 -7.18 3.45
C SER A 60 2.42 -8.44 3.42
N PHE A 61 2.00 -9.50 4.12
CA PHE A 61 2.69 -10.78 4.09
C PHE A 61 2.62 -11.45 2.71
N SER A 62 1.49 -11.29 1.99
CA SER A 62 1.36 -11.72 0.60
C SER A 62 2.37 -11.00 -0.31
N LEU A 63 2.55 -9.69 -0.15
CA LEU A 63 3.58 -8.94 -0.88
C LEU A 63 4.98 -9.48 -0.60
N LEU A 64 5.35 -9.66 0.68
CA LEU A 64 6.67 -10.17 1.08
C LEU A 64 6.95 -11.55 0.47
N ASN A 65 5.97 -12.45 0.52
CA ASN A 65 6.07 -13.76 -0.11
C ASN A 65 6.11 -13.69 -1.63
N GLY A 66 5.36 -12.76 -2.23
CA GLY A 66 5.38 -12.51 -3.67
C GLY A 66 6.75 -12.05 -4.15
N VAL A 67 7.42 -11.17 -3.40
CA VAL A 67 8.81 -10.77 -3.67
C VAL A 67 9.77 -11.94 -3.47
N LYS A 68 9.68 -12.66 -2.34
CA LYS A 68 10.56 -13.80 -2.02
C LYS A 68 10.48 -14.93 -3.05
N LYS A 69 9.26 -15.30 -3.45
CA LYS A 69 8.99 -16.38 -4.40
C LYS A 69 8.99 -15.91 -5.86
N ARG A 70 9.11 -14.59 -6.11
CA ARG A 70 8.98 -13.96 -7.43
C ARG A 70 7.68 -14.33 -8.15
N LEU A 71 6.56 -14.30 -7.41
CA LEU A 71 5.23 -14.69 -7.90
C LEU A 71 4.30 -13.48 -7.97
N HIS A 72 3.93 -13.06 -9.19
CA HIS A 72 3.03 -11.91 -9.39
C HIS A 72 1.63 -12.10 -8.75
N ILE A 73 1.13 -13.34 -8.70
CA ILE A 73 -0.18 -13.69 -8.11
C ILE A 73 -0.25 -13.28 -6.63
N LEU A 74 0.86 -13.37 -5.91
CA LEU A 74 0.93 -12.99 -4.49
C LEU A 74 1.12 -11.48 -4.29
N VAL A 75 1.61 -10.76 -5.30
CA VAL A 75 1.75 -9.29 -5.29
C VAL A 75 0.43 -8.60 -5.65
N GLN A 76 -0.42 -9.25 -6.44
CA GLN A 76 -1.68 -8.70 -6.96
C GLN A 76 -2.66 -8.22 -5.86
N PRO A 77 -2.90 -8.96 -4.75
CA PRO A 77 -3.77 -8.49 -3.67
C PRO A 77 -3.31 -7.15 -3.08
N TYR A 78 -2.00 -6.99 -2.88
CA TYR A 78 -1.43 -5.76 -2.37
C TYR A 78 -1.58 -4.59 -3.38
N LYS A 79 -1.44 -4.87 -4.68
CA LYS A 79 -1.72 -3.87 -5.72
C LYS A 79 -3.17 -3.38 -5.67
N ILE A 80 -4.13 -4.30 -5.58
CA ILE A 80 -5.57 -3.97 -5.49
C ILE A 80 -5.82 -3.15 -4.22
N PHE A 81 -5.23 -3.56 -3.11
CA PHE A 81 -5.29 -2.84 -1.86
C PHE A 81 -4.81 -1.39 -1.98
N CYS A 82 -3.65 -1.13 -2.59
CA CYS A 82 -3.16 0.25 -2.82
C CYS A 82 -4.15 1.10 -3.63
N ILE A 83 -4.81 0.53 -4.64
CA ILE A 83 -5.82 1.22 -5.46
C ILE A 83 -7.04 1.58 -4.60
N LEU A 84 -7.54 0.63 -3.79
CA LEU A 84 -8.66 0.89 -2.89
C LEU A 84 -8.32 1.97 -1.87
N THR A 85 -7.12 1.91 -1.26
CA THR A 85 -6.63 2.94 -0.35
C THR A 85 -6.54 4.30 -1.04
N PHE A 86 -6.15 4.35 -2.32
CA PHE A 86 -6.11 5.60 -3.09
C PHE A 86 -7.50 6.21 -3.26
N ILE A 87 -8.51 5.39 -3.57
CA ILE A 87 -9.90 5.83 -3.68
C ILE A 87 -10.39 6.39 -2.33
N VAL A 88 -10.10 5.69 -1.23
CA VAL A 88 -10.48 6.15 0.11
C VAL A 88 -9.83 7.49 0.44
N ILE A 89 -8.51 7.63 0.22
CA ILE A 89 -7.79 8.89 0.42
C ILE A 89 -8.41 10.01 -0.41
N PHE A 90 -8.76 9.75 -1.67
CA PHE A 90 -9.39 10.75 -2.55
C PHE A 90 -10.76 11.22 -2.02
N ILE A 91 -11.61 10.29 -1.57
CA ILE A 91 -12.90 10.61 -0.95
C ILE A 91 -12.70 11.44 0.32
N THR A 92 -11.78 11.03 1.20
CA THR A 92 -11.47 11.76 2.43
C THR A 92 -10.92 13.16 2.15
N THR A 93 -10.04 13.30 1.17
CA THR A 93 -9.48 14.61 0.74
C THR A 93 -10.61 15.55 0.33
N THR A 94 -11.51 15.06 -0.51
CA THR A 94 -12.64 15.85 -1.01
C THR A 94 -13.56 16.28 0.13
N ALA A 95 -13.85 15.38 1.07
CA ALA A 95 -14.66 15.70 2.25
C ALA A 95 -14.01 16.77 3.13
N VAL A 96 -12.69 16.72 3.35
CA VAL A 96 -11.95 17.75 4.10
C VAL A 96 -12.00 19.10 3.38
N VAL A 97 -11.75 19.13 2.07
CA VAL A 97 -11.82 20.37 1.27
C VAL A 97 -13.20 21.01 1.33
N VAL A 98 -14.26 20.21 1.17
CA VAL A 98 -15.65 20.69 1.29
C VAL A 98 -15.90 21.27 2.68
N LYS A 99 -15.45 20.58 3.74
CA LYS A 99 -15.61 21.06 5.12
C LYS A 99 -14.91 22.40 5.36
N VAL A 100 -13.67 22.54 4.90
CA VAL A 100 -12.90 23.81 5.00
C VAL A 100 -13.60 24.93 4.23
N SER A 101 -14.17 24.63 3.06
CA SER A 101 -14.90 25.63 2.26
C SER A 101 -16.19 26.12 2.91
N LEU A 102 -16.86 25.28 3.71
CA LEU A 102 -18.13 25.60 4.37
C LEU A 102 -17.95 26.26 5.75
N TYR A 103 -16.92 25.88 6.50
CA TYR A 103 -16.77 26.24 7.91
C TYR A 103 -15.53 27.08 8.24
N GLY A 104 -14.69 27.38 7.25
CA GLY A 104 -13.47 28.18 7.41
C GLY A 104 -12.29 27.39 8.01
N TRP A 105 -11.08 27.94 7.89
CA TRP A 105 -9.83 27.25 8.23
C TRP A 105 -9.60 27.16 9.75
N LYS A 106 -9.40 25.94 10.25
CA LYS A 106 -8.84 25.69 11.60
C LYS A 106 -7.46 25.06 11.53
N ILE A 107 -6.62 25.28 12.55
CA ILE A 107 -5.26 24.70 12.63
C ILE A 107 -5.30 23.17 12.49
N ILE A 108 -6.29 22.51 13.10
CA ILE A 108 -6.52 21.05 13.01
C ILE A 108 -6.72 20.60 11.54
N GLU A 109 -7.35 21.42 10.71
CA GLU A 109 -7.63 21.08 9.30
C GLU A 109 -6.38 21.19 8.42
N VAL A 110 -5.45 22.10 8.75
CA VAL A 110 -4.15 22.19 8.06
C VAL A 110 -3.34 20.92 8.28
N TYR A 111 -3.31 20.40 9.52
CA TYR A 111 -2.66 19.13 9.83
C TYR A 111 -3.27 17.97 9.05
N HIS A 112 -4.61 17.87 9.01
CA HIS A 112 -5.28 16.82 8.24
C HIS A 112 -5.01 16.93 6.72
N ILE A 113 -4.96 18.14 6.16
CA ILE A 113 -4.59 18.32 4.74
C ILE A 113 -3.17 17.82 4.49
N LEU A 114 -2.22 18.15 5.38
CA LEU A 114 -0.83 17.67 5.27
C LEU A 114 -0.74 16.14 5.36
N GLU A 115 -1.43 15.52 6.32
CA GLU A 115 -1.52 14.06 6.45
C GLU A 115 -2.04 13.41 5.17
N VAL A 116 -3.11 13.97 4.61
CA VAL A 116 -3.73 13.49 3.37
C VAL A 116 -2.78 13.62 2.17
N VAL A 117 -2.08 14.76 2.04
CA VAL A 117 -1.11 14.98 0.95
C VAL A 117 0.06 14.00 1.07
N LEU A 118 0.65 13.87 2.27
CA LEU A 118 1.75 12.94 2.52
C LEU A 118 1.31 11.49 2.28
N GLY A 119 0.13 11.11 2.78
CA GLY A 119 -0.46 9.79 2.55
C GLY A 119 -0.69 9.49 1.07
N THR A 120 -1.11 10.50 0.30
CA THR A 120 -1.27 10.39 -1.16
C THR A 120 0.06 10.13 -1.86
N ILE A 121 1.10 10.90 -1.53
CA ILE A 121 2.45 10.74 -2.10
C ILE A 121 3.01 9.35 -1.80
N ILE A 122 2.90 8.90 -0.55
CA ILE A 122 3.36 7.57 -0.11
C ILE A 122 2.60 6.47 -0.87
N ASN A 123 1.28 6.60 -1.02
CA ASN A 123 0.47 5.59 -1.68
C ASN A 123 0.75 5.52 -3.20
N ILE A 124 0.97 6.67 -3.86
CA ILE A 124 1.39 6.72 -5.27
C ILE A 124 2.74 6.02 -5.45
N TYR A 125 3.72 6.36 -4.61
CA TYR A 125 5.03 5.72 -4.65
C TYR A 125 4.93 4.20 -4.46
N THR A 126 4.16 3.78 -3.47
CA THR A 126 3.90 2.37 -3.16
C THR A 126 3.29 1.65 -4.35
N LEU A 127 2.25 2.24 -4.97
CA LEU A 127 1.59 1.68 -6.14
C LEU A 127 2.54 1.52 -7.32
N ILE A 128 3.42 2.50 -7.58
CA ILE A 128 4.42 2.44 -8.66
C ILE A 128 5.38 1.26 -8.43
N VAL A 129 5.90 1.09 -7.21
CA VAL A 129 6.83 0.00 -6.88
C VAL A 129 6.14 -1.36 -7.02
N VAL A 130 4.94 -1.50 -6.45
CA VAL A 130 4.17 -2.76 -6.46
C VAL A 130 3.72 -3.13 -7.88
N ASP A 131 3.25 -2.17 -8.68
CA ASP A 131 2.88 -2.40 -10.08
C ASP A 131 4.10 -2.82 -10.92
N SER A 132 5.25 -2.19 -10.68
CA SER A 132 6.51 -2.56 -11.33
C SER A 132 6.94 -3.98 -10.96
N LEU A 133 6.80 -4.38 -9.68
CA LEU A 133 7.09 -5.74 -9.22
C LEU A 133 6.17 -6.76 -9.87
N HIS A 134 4.87 -6.46 -9.89
CA HIS A 134 3.86 -7.31 -10.52
C HIS A 134 4.18 -7.53 -12.00
N LYS A 135 4.46 -6.46 -12.75
CA LYS A 135 4.85 -6.54 -14.17
C LYS A 135 6.12 -7.37 -14.36
N LYS A 136 7.18 -7.08 -13.59
CA LYS A 136 8.44 -7.83 -13.65
C LYS A 136 8.24 -9.32 -13.43
N PHE A 137 7.58 -9.74 -12.36
CA PHE A 137 7.37 -11.15 -12.05
C PHE A 137 6.41 -11.85 -13.02
N ARG A 138 5.45 -11.11 -13.59
CA ARG A 138 4.58 -11.63 -14.64
C ARG A 138 5.38 -11.93 -15.90
N ASP A 139 6.21 -11.00 -16.34
CA ASP A 139 6.98 -11.11 -17.58
C ASP A 139 8.10 -12.17 -17.45
N GLU A 140 8.71 -12.32 -16.27
CA GLU A 140 9.62 -13.44 -15.94
C GLU A 140 8.93 -14.82 -16.11
N LYS A 141 7.65 -14.96 -15.73
CA LYS A 141 6.88 -16.19 -15.91
C LYS A 141 6.62 -16.48 -17.40
N PHE A 142 6.31 -15.45 -18.19
CA PHE A 142 6.11 -15.60 -19.64
C PHE A 142 7.38 -16.05 -20.36
N HIS A 143 8.56 -15.56 -19.98
CA HIS A 143 9.83 -15.98 -20.57
C HIS A 143 10.17 -17.44 -20.27
N ARG A 144 9.76 -17.97 -19.11
CA ARG A 144 9.92 -19.40 -18.78
C ARG A 144 8.98 -20.32 -19.56
N GLY A 145 7.82 -19.82 -19.99
CA GLY A 145 6.88 -20.59 -20.83
C GLY A 145 7.12 -20.48 -22.34
N GLY A 146 7.92 -19.50 -22.78
CA GLY A 146 8.11 -19.15 -24.19
C GLY A 146 9.32 -19.82 -24.89
N PHE A 147 10.13 -20.60 -24.18
CA PHE A 147 11.31 -21.29 -24.74
C PHE A 147 11.11 -22.80 -24.87
N ILE A 148 9.89 -23.23 -25.25
CA ILE A 148 9.65 -24.55 -25.83
C ILE A 148 9.11 -24.34 -27.24
N ARG A 149 9.99 -23.92 -28.15
CA ARG A 149 9.80 -24.14 -29.59
C ARG A 149 11.17 -24.40 -30.22
N THR A 150 11.38 -25.69 -30.53
CA THR A 150 12.07 -26.22 -31.72
C THR A 150 13.47 -25.69 -32.03
N ILE A 151 14.47 -26.52 -31.68
CA ILE A 151 15.41 -27.09 -32.67
C ILE A 151 15.49 -28.58 -32.38
#